data_AF-A0AAW1VZS4-F1
#
_entry.id   AF-A0AAW1VZS4-F1
#
_cell.length_a   1.000
_cell.length_b   1.000
_cell.length_c   1.000
_cell.angle_alpha   90.00
_cell.angle_beta   90.00
_cell.angle_gamma   90.00
#
_symmetry.space_group_name_H-M   'P 1'
#
loop_
_entity.id
_entity.type
_entity.pdbx_description
1 polymer ?
#
loop_
_entity_poly.entity_id
_entity_poly.type
_entity_poly.pdbx_seq_one_letter_code
_entity_poly.pdbx_strand_id
1 'polypeptide(L)'
;MKKYLDKKQPEQKAQSPCLAIHDSARSSQESIEHIQVGSFYEIDHSKLPPKTPEQLQSIRVVMVSRKSLSNVSVRFPSPHSLHTHLNENSYENLDRCFLPALEELYVMGPAIASEVLYRRIPHQEIEEQSKTGVSGK
;
A
#
# COMPACT_ATOMS: atom_id res chain seq x y z
N MET A 1 49.00 -50.32 -29.23
CA MET A 1 47.66 -50.45 -28.62
C MET A 1 47.48 -49.36 -27.57
N LYS A 2 46.23 -48.90 -27.40
CA LYS A 2 45.69 -47.90 -26.46
C LYS A 2 45.79 -46.43 -26.91
N LYS A 3 44.69 -46.00 -27.52
CA LYS A 3 44.31 -44.61 -27.76
C LYS A 3 43.70 -44.06 -26.48
N TYR A 4 44.02 -42.82 -26.11
CA TYR A 4 43.25 -42.07 -25.12
C TYR A 4 42.67 -40.82 -25.78
N LEU A 5 41.35 -40.76 -25.70
CA LEU A 5 40.45 -39.74 -26.21
C LEU A 5 40.32 -38.69 -25.10
N ASP A 6 40.92 -37.51 -25.27
CA ASP A 6 40.67 -36.37 -24.39
C ASP A 6 39.38 -35.69 -24.83
N LYS A 7 38.36 -35.78 -23.98
CA LYS A 7 37.00 -35.30 -24.20
C LYS A 7 36.90 -33.94 -23.49
N LYS A 8 37.22 -32.85 -24.17
CA LYS A 8 37.01 -31.50 -23.60
C LYS A 8 35.51 -31.19 -23.53
N GLN A 9 35.07 -30.94 -22.31
CA GLN A 9 33.75 -30.46 -21.91
C GLN A 9 33.46 -29.08 -22.54
N PRO A 10 32.21 -28.76 -22.91
CA PRO A 10 31.86 -27.42 -23.34
C PRO A 10 31.89 -26.45 -22.15
N GLU A 11 32.50 -25.30 -22.38
CA GLU A 11 32.56 -24.13 -21.52
C GLU A 11 31.14 -23.71 -21.09
N GLN A 12 30.81 -23.93 -19.81
CA GLN A 12 29.62 -23.34 -19.21
C GLN A 12 29.86 -21.84 -19.09
N LYS A 13 29.29 -21.10 -20.04
CA LYS A 13 29.15 -19.64 -20.00
C LYS A 13 28.48 -19.27 -18.67
N ALA A 14 29.27 -18.79 -17.72
CA ALA A 14 28.77 -18.27 -16.45
C ALA A 14 27.85 -17.08 -16.76
N GLN A 15 26.54 -17.33 -16.68
CA GLN A 15 25.53 -16.30 -16.85
C GLN A 15 25.60 -15.39 -15.61
N SER A 16 26.14 -14.19 -15.81
CA SER A 16 26.32 -13.20 -14.76
C SER A 16 24.97 -12.87 -14.09
N PRO A 17 24.85 -13.02 -12.76
CA PRO A 17 23.57 -12.84 -12.03
C PRO A 17 23.14 -11.37 -11.92
N CYS A 18 23.93 -10.44 -12.47
CA CYS A 18 23.69 -9.01 -12.35
C CYS A 18 22.50 -8.51 -13.18
N LEU A 19 21.99 -9.30 -14.14
CA LEU A 19 20.92 -8.86 -15.04
C LEU A 19 19.48 -8.98 -14.49
N ALA A 20 19.23 -9.94 -13.59
CA ALA A 20 17.88 -10.18 -13.08
C ALA A 20 17.39 -9.12 -12.07
N ILE A 21 18.32 -8.37 -11.46
CA ILE A 21 18.00 -7.43 -10.37
C ILE A 21 17.39 -6.13 -10.91
N HIS A 22 17.82 -5.65 -12.07
CA HIS A 22 17.34 -4.38 -12.60
C HIS A 22 15.96 -4.45 -13.24
N ASP A 23 15.60 -5.57 -13.88
CA ASP A 23 14.25 -5.72 -14.44
C ASP A 23 13.20 -5.79 -13.34
N SER A 24 13.47 -6.54 -12.26
CA SER A 24 12.56 -6.67 -11.12
C SER A 24 12.41 -5.37 -10.32
N ALA A 25 13.51 -4.63 -10.11
CA ALA A 25 13.48 -3.34 -9.45
C ALA A 25 12.77 -2.26 -10.29
N ARG A 26 12.97 -2.25 -11.62
CA ARG A 26 12.24 -1.33 -12.52
C ARG A 26 10.74 -1.63 -12.52
N SER A 27 10.36 -2.90 -12.68
CA SER A 27 8.96 -3.33 -12.62
C SER A 27 8.29 -2.96 -11.29
N SER A 28 9.02 -3.13 -10.18
CA SER A 28 8.54 -2.74 -8.85
C SER A 28 8.40 -1.22 -8.70
N GLN A 29 9.23 -0.44 -9.38
CA GLN A 29 9.16 1.02 -9.33
C GLN A 29 8.01 1.57 -10.17
N GLU A 30 7.79 1.03 -11.37
CA GLU A 30 6.69 1.41 -12.27
C GLU A 30 5.33 1.13 -11.63
N SER A 31 5.17 -0.01 -10.95
CA SER A 31 3.91 -0.36 -10.28
C SER A 31 3.48 0.65 -9.21
N ILE A 32 4.42 1.28 -8.50
CA ILE A 32 4.12 2.19 -7.37
C ILE A 32 4.39 3.66 -7.66
N GLU A 33 4.64 4.03 -8.91
CA GLU A 33 4.96 5.42 -9.28
C GLU A 33 3.81 6.36 -8.90
N HIS A 34 2.56 5.95 -9.14
CA HIS A 34 1.35 6.70 -8.82
C HIS A 34 1.00 6.75 -7.32
N ILE A 35 1.70 6.00 -6.47
CA ILE A 35 1.45 5.95 -5.02
C ILE A 35 2.22 7.07 -4.31
N GLN A 36 1.52 7.92 -3.57
CA GLN A 36 2.09 9.09 -2.89
C GLN A 36 2.11 8.91 -1.37
N VAL A 37 3.27 9.13 -0.75
CA VAL A 37 3.43 9.13 0.70
C VAL A 37 2.72 10.35 1.31
N GLY A 38 2.04 10.14 2.43
CA GLY A 38 1.21 11.14 3.10
C GLY A 38 -0.20 11.27 2.52
N SER A 39 -0.52 10.56 1.45
CA SER A 39 -1.85 10.60 0.83
C SER A 39 -2.73 9.44 1.29
N PHE A 40 -4.04 9.68 1.25
CA PHE A 40 -5.07 8.70 1.56
C PHE A 40 -5.51 7.95 0.30
N TYR A 41 -5.79 6.67 0.48
CA TYR A 41 -6.24 5.78 -0.59
C TYR A 41 -7.42 4.94 -0.12
N GLU A 42 -8.35 4.73 -1.04
CA GLU A 42 -9.41 3.74 -0.89
C GLU A 42 -8.87 2.35 -1.24
N ILE A 43 -9.27 1.34 -0.46
CA ILE A 43 -8.84 -0.04 -0.58
C ILE A 43 -9.80 -0.80 -1.49
N ASP A 44 -9.29 -1.49 -2.52
CA ASP A 44 -10.03 -2.54 -3.21
C ASP A 44 -9.93 -3.86 -2.43
N HIS A 45 -10.99 -4.15 -1.68
CA HIS A 45 -11.08 -5.37 -0.86
C HIS A 45 -11.02 -6.66 -1.68
N SER A 46 -11.34 -6.63 -2.98
CA SER A 46 -11.25 -7.81 -3.86
C SER A 46 -9.80 -8.19 -4.20
N LYS A 47 -8.87 -7.26 -4.01
CA LYS A 47 -7.43 -7.41 -4.27
C LYS A 47 -6.61 -7.67 -3.01
N LEU A 48 -7.24 -7.63 -1.84
CA LEU A 48 -6.56 -7.91 -0.59
C LEU A 48 -6.13 -9.39 -0.53
N PRO A 49 -4.87 -9.68 -0.16
CA PRO A 49 -4.42 -11.04 0.07
C PRO A 49 -5.29 -11.74 1.14
N PRO A 50 -5.56 -13.06 1.03
CA PRO A 50 -6.35 -13.78 2.03
C PRO A 50 -5.75 -13.77 3.44
N LYS A 51 -4.43 -13.54 3.55
CA LYS A 51 -3.69 -13.46 4.82
C LYS A 51 -3.64 -12.04 5.40
N THR A 52 -4.43 -11.12 4.85
CA THR A 52 -4.51 -9.74 5.33
C THR A 52 -5.18 -9.70 6.71
N PRO A 53 -4.69 -8.88 7.65
CA PRO A 53 -5.35 -8.67 8.94
C PRO A 53 -6.83 -8.30 8.78
N GLU A 54 -7.70 -8.89 9.59
CA GLU A 54 -9.17 -8.69 9.55
C GLU A 54 -9.56 -7.20 9.62
N GLN A 55 -8.83 -6.41 10.41
CA GLN A 55 -9.04 -4.97 10.52
C GLN A 55 -8.91 -4.26 9.16
N LEU A 56 -7.89 -4.60 8.37
CA LEU A 56 -7.69 -4.00 7.04
C LEU A 56 -8.76 -4.47 6.04
N GLN A 57 -9.36 -5.65 6.27
CA GLN A 57 -10.52 -6.10 5.49
C GLN A 57 -11.80 -5.32 5.84
N SER A 58 -11.85 -4.68 7.00
CA SER A 58 -13.01 -3.93 7.50
C SER A 58 -12.89 -2.42 7.28
N ILE A 59 -11.71 -1.94 6.90
CA ILE A 59 -11.40 -0.52 6.72
C ILE A 59 -11.34 -0.18 5.24
N ARG A 60 -12.04 0.87 4.83
CA ARG A 60 -12.07 1.32 3.43
C ARG A 60 -10.91 2.25 3.06
N VAL A 61 -10.35 2.97 4.02
CA VAL A 61 -9.40 4.06 3.76
C VAL A 61 -8.13 3.87 4.58
N VAL A 62 -6.98 4.01 3.92
CA VAL A 62 -5.65 3.98 4.53
C VAL A 62 -4.81 5.20 4.13
N MET A 63 -3.83 5.55 4.96
CA MET A 63 -2.81 6.54 4.61
C MET A 63 -1.50 5.84 4.25
N VAL A 64 -0.88 6.19 3.13
CA VAL A 64 0.47 5.70 2.82
C VAL A 64 1.48 6.44 3.68
N SER A 65 2.16 5.72 4.57
CA SER A 65 3.13 6.31 5.51
C SER A 65 4.56 6.22 5.02
N ARG A 66 4.91 5.17 4.26
CA ARG A 66 6.24 4.98 3.66
C ARG A 66 6.11 4.24 2.33
N LYS A 67 7.05 4.54 1.44
CA LYS A 67 7.21 3.88 0.14
C LYS A 67 8.70 3.62 -0.11
N SER A 68 9.04 2.41 -0.53
CA SER A 68 10.37 2.00 -1.00
C SER A 68 10.24 1.11 -2.23
N LEU A 69 11.36 0.77 -2.87
CA LEU A 69 11.38 -0.11 -4.04
C LEU A 69 10.80 -1.50 -3.78
N SER A 70 10.84 -1.97 -2.54
CA SER A 70 10.43 -3.32 -2.17
C SER A 70 9.17 -3.36 -1.34
N ASN A 71 8.70 -2.23 -0.79
CA ASN A 71 7.61 -2.20 0.17
C ASN A 71 6.82 -0.89 0.12
N VAL A 72 5.53 -0.99 0.34
CA VAL A 72 4.63 0.12 0.64
C VAL A 72 4.05 -0.11 2.04
N SER A 73 4.13 0.90 2.90
CA SER A 73 3.61 0.85 4.26
C SER A 73 2.41 1.78 4.40
N VAL A 74 1.30 1.23 4.88
CA VAL A 74 0.05 1.96 5.10
C VAL A 74 -0.31 2.00 6.57
N ARG A 75 -0.91 3.10 7.01
CA ARG A 75 -1.45 3.27 8.36
C ARG A 75 -2.96 3.36 8.32
N PHE A 76 -3.58 2.79 9.33
CA PHE A 76 -5.03 2.73 9.50
C PHE A 76 -5.37 2.83 11.00
N PRO A 77 -6.61 3.17 11.35
CA PRO A 77 -6.97 3.32 12.75
C PRO A 77 -7.09 1.98 13.46
N SER A 78 -6.69 1.97 14.73
CA SER A 78 -6.94 0.83 15.62
C SER A 78 -8.44 0.76 15.97
N PRO A 79 -8.98 -0.42 16.33
CA PRO A 79 -10.36 -0.54 16.79
C PRO A 79 -10.66 0.37 17.99
N HIS A 80 -9.68 0.57 18.87
CA HIS A 80 -9.79 1.49 19.99
C HIS A 80 -9.93 2.93 19.50
N SER A 81 -9.04 3.38 18.61
CA SER A 81 -9.09 4.72 18.03
C SER A 81 -10.38 4.97 17.24
N LEU A 82 -10.91 3.96 16.53
CA LEU A 82 -12.22 4.04 15.89
C LEU A 82 -13.35 4.21 16.91
N HIS A 83 -13.38 3.37 17.94
CA HIS A 83 -14.42 3.41 18.97
C HIS A 83 -14.42 4.74 19.73
N THR A 84 -13.25 5.23 20.12
CA THR A 84 -13.10 6.54 20.77
C THR A 84 -13.58 7.65 19.85
N HIS A 85 -13.15 7.66 18.58
CA HIS A 85 -13.54 8.69 17.62
C HIS A 85 -15.05 8.70 17.36
N LEU A 86 -15.70 7.53 17.23
CA LEU A 86 -17.14 7.43 17.02
C LEU A 86 -17.96 7.85 18.25
N ASN A 87 -17.45 7.60 19.46
CA ASN A 87 -18.14 7.97 20.70
C ASN A 87 -17.90 9.44 21.10
N GLU A 88 -16.71 9.97 20.85
CA GLU A 88 -16.32 11.35 21.13
C GLU A 88 -16.91 12.34 20.10
N ASN A 89 -17.13 11.90 18.84
CA ASN A 89 -17.83 12.68 17.82
C ASN A 89 -19.36 12.72 18.01
N SER A 90 -19.85 12.68 19.25
CA SER A 90 -21.22 13.09 19.57
C SER A 90 -21.35 14.61 19.38
N TYR A 91 -21.44 15.03 18.12
CA TYR A 91 -21.97 16.31 17.60
C TYR A 91 -21.30 17.65 17.99
N GLU A 92 -20.34 17.71 18.92
CA GLU A 92 -19.88 19.01 19.45
C GLU A 92 -18.54 19.53 18.90
N ASN A 93 -17.76 18.76 18.15
CA ASN A 93 -16.40 19.17 17.74
C ASN A 93 -16.09 18.85 16.27
N LEU A 94 -16.76 19.54 15.35
CA LEU A 94 -16.46 19.48 13.90
C LEU A 94 -15.12 20.16 13.53
N ASP A 95 -14.47 20.84 14.47
CA ASP A 95 -13.22 21.59 14.27
C ASP A 95 -11.94 20.77 14.56
N ARG A 96 -12.05 19.54 15.10
CA ARG A 96 -10.87 18.65 15.27
C ARG A 96 -10.71 17.77 14.05
N CYS A 97 -9.46 17.47 13.70
CA CYS A 97 -9.08 16.56 12.61
C CYS A 97 -10.08 15.39 12.53
N PHE A 98 -10.88 15.38 11.45
CA PHE A 98 -12.04 14.52 11.25
C PHE A 98 -11.71 13.01 11.18
N LEU A 99 -10.44 12.64 11.34
CA LEU A 99 -9.97 11.28 11.17
C LEU A 99 -9.54 10.68 12.51
N PRO A 100 -9.87 9.40 12.77
CA PRO A 100 -9.34 8.68 13.91
C PRO A 100 -7.81 8.59 13.85
N ALA A 101 -7.16 8.39 14.99
CA ALA A 101 -5.71 8.22 15.04
C ALA A 101 -5.28 6.97 14.24
N LEU A 102 -4.30 7.16 13.34
CA LEU A 102 -3.78 6.12 12.44
C LEU A 102 -2.56 5.42 13.06
N GLU A 103 -2.82 4.49 13.97
CA GLU A 103 -1.79 3.87 14.81
C GLU A 103 -1.24 2.58 14.20
N GLU A 104 -2.13 1.79 13.60
CA GLU A 104 -1.80 0.48 13.03
C GLU A 104 -0.99 0.62 11.74
N LEU A 105 -0.19 -0.40 11.43
CA LEU A 105 0.73 -0.42 10.29
C LEU A 105 0.61 -1.75 9.54
N TYR A 106 0.44 -1.68 8.23
CA TYR A 106 0.52 -2.83 7.34
C TYR A 106 1.53 -2.59 6.22
N VAL A 107 2.31 -3.62 5.89
CA VAL A 107 3.35 -3.56 4.85
C VAL A 107 3.01 -4.57 3.76
N MET A 108 3.00 -4.09 2.52
CA MET A 108 2.72 -4.91 1.34
C MET A 108 3.75 -4.64 0.23
N GLY A 109 3.90 -5.61 -0.67
CA GLY A 109 4.79 -5.49 -1.83
C GLY A 109 4.25 -4.51 -2.88
N PRO A 110 5.13 -3.92 -3.72
CA PRO A 110 4.78 -2.95 -4.75
C PRO A 110 3.63 -3.37 -5.68
N ALA A 111 3.69 -4.61 -6.19
CA ALA A 111 2.66 -5.16 -7.07
C ALA A 111 1.29 -5.27 -6.38
N ILE A 112 1.26 -5.69 -5.12
CA ILE A 112 0.01 -5.76 -4.34
C ILE A 112 -0.50 -4.34 -4.05
N ALA A 113 0.39 -3.42 -3.68
CA ALA A 113 0.04 -2.04 -3.39
C ALA A 113 -0.62 -1.34 -4.58
N SER A 114 -0.11 -1.58 -5.80
CA SER A 114 -0.67 -1.01 -7.03
C SER A 114 -2.07 -1.51 -7.37
N GLU A 115 -2.43 -2.71 -6.91
CA GLU A 115 -3.78 -3.27 -7.11
C GLU A 115 -4.73 -2.88 -5.98
N VAL A 116 -4.26 -2.90 -4.73
CA VAL A 116 -5.07 -2.65 -3.54
C VAL A 116 -5.39 -1.16 -3.37
N LEU A 117 -4.44 -0.26 -3.64
CA LEU A 117 -4.62 1.19 -3.46
C LEU A 117 -5.27 1.83 -4.70
N TYR A 118 -6.53 1.48 -4.93
CA TYR A 118 -7.25 1.74 -6.18
C TYR A 118 -7.48 3.22 -6.50
N ARG A 119 -7.78 4.04 -5.49
CA ARG A 119 -8.14 5.46 -5.69
C ARG A 119 -7.51 6.34 -4.63
N ARG A 120 -6.73 7.34 -5.07
CA ARG A 120 -6.25 8.41 -4.18
C ARG A 120 -7.41 9.33 -3.83
N ILE A 121 -7.61 9.59 -2.54
CA ILE A 121 -8.62 10.53 -2.03
C ILE A 121 -8.01 11.94 -2.04
N PRO A 122 -8.55 12.90 -2.79
CA PRO A 122 -8.13 14.30 -2.73
C PRO A 122 -8.31 14.85 -1.32
N HIS A 123 -7.37 15.68 -0.85
CA HIS A 123 -7.51 16.34 0.46
C HIS A 123 -8.80 17.16 0.57
N GLN A 124 -9.28 17.73 -0.55
CA GLN A 124 -10.57 18.43 -0.63
C GLN A 124 -11.78 17.54 -0.32
N GLU A 125 -11.79 16.24 -0.65
CA GLU A 125 -12.93 15.36 -0.34
C GLU A 125 -13.02 15.01 1.16
N ILE A 126 -11.90 15.10 1.87
CA ILE A 126 -11.83 14.91 3.33
C ILE A 126 -12.36 16.16 4.05
N GLU A 127 -12.20 17.34 3.43
CA GLU A 127 -12.69 18.62 3.95
C GLU A 127 -14.11 18.95 3.47
N GLU A 128 -14.56 18.56 2.27
CA GLU A 128 -15.86 18.99 1.72
C GLU A 128 -17.07 18.28 2.33
N GLN A 129 -16.91 17.07 2.87
CA GLN A 129 -17.96 16.45 3.70
C GLN A 129 -18.22 17.21 5.02
N SER A 130 -17.37 18.18 5.37
CA SER A 130 -17.61 19.11 6.49
C SER A 130 -18.50 20.30 6.13
N LYS A 131 -18.84 20.52 4.85
CA LYS A 131 -19.54 21.75 4.40
C LYS A 131 -20.93 21.56 3.80
N THR A 132 -21.35 20.36 3.41
CA THR A 132 -22.72 20.14 2.92
C THR A 132 -23.68 19.82 4.07
N GLY A 133 -23.75 20.74 5.03
CA GLY A 133 -24.70 20.73 6.13
C GLY A 133 -25.53 22.01 6.21
N VAL A 134 -25.55 22.87 5.19
CA VAL A 134 -26.49 24.01 5.14
C VAL A 134 -26.83 24.35 3.69
N SER A 135 -27.99 23.93 3.22
CA SER A 135 -28.94 24.79 2.48
C SER A 135 -30.18 23.99 2.13
N GLY A 136 -31.26 24.22 2.89
CA GLY A 136 -32.50 23.49 2.70
C GLY A 136 -33.69 24.12 3.41
N LYS A 137 -33.85 25.45 3.23
CA LYS A 137 -35.04 26.30 3.38
C LYS A 137 -35.87 26.22 4.67
#